data_AF-A0A0Q0GXQ3-F1
#
_entry.id   AF-A0A0Q0GXQ3-F1
#
_cell.length_a   1.000
_cell.length_b   1.000
_cell.length_c   1.000
_cell.angle_alpha   90.00
_cell.angle_beta   90.00
_cell.angle_gamma   90.00
#
_symmetry.space_group_name_H-M   'P 1'
#
loop_
_entity.id
_entity.type
_entity.pdbx_description
1 polymer ?
#
loop_
_entity_poly.entity_id
_entity_poly.type
_entity_poly.pdbx_seq_one_letter_code
_entity_poly.pdbx_strand_id
1 'polypeptide(L)'
;MKVFVVSHSSPGTPSHQLICQLARIRHEPRKTVPILVIDDRYNLNELPVSESSTEHALFSLDDFLHDNCLSGIAAHRIAQHMDKVESDWVLIDFGQHDSTICMDFIRKIARYNYLSVRLRKRNLVIRVPAMYLGIYSRTFNTSFNNLPASTTASARSVQIGRLFMVIRLESVLMSIPLLAGVLRRVRHVVLRVFRRVARSH
;
A
#
# COMPACT_ATOMS: atom_id res chain seq x y z
N MET A 1 -13.41 -0.90 4.66
CA MET A 1 -12.54 -1.28 3.54
C MET A 1 -12.82 -2.70 3.08
N LYS A 2 -12.77 -2.92 1.77
CA LYS A 2 -12.69 -4.23 1.13
C LYS A 2 -11.44 -4.28 0.25
N VAL A 3 -10.80 -5.44 0.12
CA VAL A 3 -9.70 -5.66 -0.83
C VAL A 3 -10.17 -6.65 -1.88
N PHE A 4 -10.27 -6.21 -3.12
CA PHE A 4 -10.59 -7.04 -4.27
C PHE A 4 -9.30 -7.39 -4.99
N VAL A 5 -9.02 -8.68 -5.19
CA VAL A 5 -7.94 -9.15 -6.05
C VAL A 5 -8.60 -9.71 -7.30
N VAL A 6 -8.34 -9.07 -8.43
CA VAL A 6 -9.05 -9.30 -9.67
C VAL A 6 -8.06 -9.77 -10.72
N SER A 7 -8.38 -10.85 -11.42
CA SER A 7 -7.59 -11.31 -12.54
C SER A 7 -7.58 -10.26 -13.67
N HIS A 8 -6.47 -10.17 -14.41
CA HIS A 8 -6.48 -9.64 -15.75
C HIS A 8 -7.26 -10.62 -16.65
N SER A 9 -8.59 -10.49 -16.69
CA SER A 9 -9.35 -11.08 -17.79
C SER A 9 -9.05 -10.30 -19.08
N SER A 10 -9.14 -11.02 -20.22
CA SER A 10 -8.96 -10.59 -21.62
C SER A 10 -9.26 -9.09 -21.91
N PRO A 11 -8.56 -8.45 -22.87
CA PRO A 11 -8.40 -7.00 -22.90
C PRO A 11 -9.72 -6.26 -23.04
N GLY A 12 -9.87 -5.16 -22.31
CA GLY A 12 -10.80 -4.11 -22.71
C GLY A 12 -11.88 -3.68 -21.71
N THR A 13 -11.93 -4.19 -20.48
CA THR A 13 -12.87 -3.58 -19.51
C THR A 13 -12.29 -2.27 -18.96
N PRO A 14 -12.95 -1.12 -19.17
CA PRO A 14 -12.55 0.15 -18.56
C PRO A 14 -12.54 0.05 -17.04
N SER A 15 -11.60 0.72 -16.38
CA SER A 15 -11.48 0.74 -14.92
C SER A 15 -12.80 1.11 -14.24
N HIS A 16 -13.53 2.09 -14.79
CA HIS A 16 -14.84 2.50 -14.31
C HIS A 16 -15.86 1.34 -14.30
N GLN A 17 -15.98 0.62 -15.42
CA GLN A 17 -16.92 -0.50 -15.52
C GLN A 17 -16.58 -1.61 -14.52
N LEU A 18 -15.29 -1.91 -14.33
CA LEU A 18 -14.85 -2.87 -13.31
C LEU A 18 -15.29 -2.42 -11.93
N ILE A 19 -15.03 -1.17 -11.55
CA ILE A 19 -15.41 -0.65 -10.24
C ILE A 19 -16.93 -0.71 -10.02
N CYS A 20 -17.73 -0.34 -11.02
CA CYS A 20 -19.20 -0.47 -10.96
C CYS A 20 -19.66 -1.92 -10.73
N GLN A 21 -19.01 -2.89 -11.37
CA GLN A 21 -19.29 -4.32 -11.16
C GLN A 21 -18.96 -4.74 -9.72
N LEU A 22 -17.79 -4.34 -9.22
CA LEU A 22 -17.32 -4.68 -7.88
C LEU A 22 -18.16 -4.03 -6.77
N ALA A 23 -18.68 -2.82 -6.99
CA ALA A 23 -19.50 -2.09 -6.03
C ALA A 23 -20.76 -2.87 -5.61
N ARG A 24 -21.25 -3.75 -6.47
CA ARG A 24 -22.44 -4.59 -6.23
C ARG A 24 -22.17 -5.76 -5.30
N ILE A 25 -20.91 -6.14 -5.11
CA ILE A 25 -20.55 -7.27 -4.27
C ILE A 25 -20.78 -6.87 -2.81
N ARG A 26 -21.87 -7.39 -2.27
CA ARG A 26 -22.21 -7.33 -0.85
C ARG A 26 -21.47 -8.44 -0.12
N HIS A 27 -21.07 -8.15 1.11
CA HIS A 27 -20.47 -9.12 2.01
C HIS A 27 -21.05 -8.86 3.39
N GLU A 28 -21.09 -9.92 4.20
CA GLU A 28 -21.52 -9.79 5.58
C GLU A 28 -20.51 -8.97 6.40
N PRO A 29 -20.97 -8.25 7.43
CA PRO A 29 -20.08 -7.54 8.33
C PRO A 29 -19.08 -8.49 8.99
N ARG A 30 -17.78 -8.21 8.86
CA ARG A 30 -16.71 -9.01 9.48
C ARG A 30 -15.77 -8.11 10.27
N LYS A 31 -15.17 -8.68 11.33
CA LYS A 31 -14.11 -8.03 12.11
C LYS A 31 -12.79 -7.93 11.34
N THR A 32 -12.58 -8.82 10.36
CA THR A 32 -11.41 -8.87 9.50
C THR A 32 -11.64 -8.10 8.21
N VAL A 33 -10.55 -7.70 7.55
CA VAL A 33 -10.60 -7.11 6.21
C VAL A 33 -11.01 -8.22 5.22
N PRO A 34 -12.13 -8.07 4.52
CA PRO A 34 -12.54 -9.05 3.52
C PRO A 34 -11.61 -8.97 2.30
N ILE A 35 -10.98 -10.10 1.97
CA ILE A 35 -10.22 -10.27 0.73
C ILE A 35 -11.12 -11.05 -0.24
N LEU A 36 -11.54 -10.40 -1.31
CA LEU A 36 -12.45 -10.93 -2.32
C LEU A 36 -11.66 -11.26 -3.56
N VAL A 37 -11.70 -12.51 -3.99
CA VAL A 37 -10.95 -13.03 -5.13
C VAL A 37 -11.89 -13.16 -6.31
N ILE A 38 -11.54 -12.55 -7.44
CA ILE A 38 -12.40 -12.46 -8.62
C ILE A 38 -11.60 -12.92 -9.82
N ASP A 39 -11.88 -14.15 -10.24
CA ASP A 39 -11.21 -14.77 -11.38
C ASP A 39 -11.98 -14.49 -12.69
N ASP A 40 -13.28 -14.81 -12.71
CA ASP A 40 -14.17 -14.49 -13.82
C ASP A 40 -15.26 -13.50 -13.37
N ARG A 41 -15.70 -12.67 -14.30
CA ARG A 41 -16.69 -11.61 -14.15
C ARG A 41 -17.95 -11.86 -14.96
N TYR A 42 -18.12 -13.04 -15.57
CA TYR A 42 -19.30 -13.37 -16.38
C TYR A 42 -20.62 -13.07 -15.65
N ASN A 43 -20.74 -13.47 -14.37
CA ASN A 43 -21.92 -13.20 -13.52
C ASN A 43 -22.16 -11.70 -13.23
N LEU A 44 -21.16 -10.84 -13.46
CA LEU A 44 -21.25 -9.40 -13.18
C LEU A 44 -21.58 -8.59 -14.45
N ASN A 45 -21.50 -9.20 -15.63
CA ASN A 45 -21.79 -8.56 -16.92
C ASN A 45 -23.28 -8.43 -17.20
N GLU A 46 -24.11 -9.33 -16.65
CA GLU A 46 -25.56 -9.40 -16.93
C GLU A 46 -26.39 -8.37 -16.15
N LEU A 47 -25.76 -7.62 -15.26
CA LEU A 47 -26.45 -6.70 -14.35
C LEU A 47 -26.43 -5.26 -14.92
N PRO A 48 -27.58 -4.56 -15.03
CA PRO A 48 -27.69 -3.25 -15.68
C PRO A 48 -26.81 -2.20 -14.99
N VAL A 49 -26.02 -1.41 -15.73
CA VAL A 49 -25.04 -0.44 -15.21
C VAL A 49 -25.70 0.52 -14.21
N SER A 50 -25.13 0.60 -13.00
CA SER A 50 -25.66 1.47 -11.94
C SER A 50 -24.98 2.83 -12.11
N GLU A 51 -25.77 3.89 -12.24
CA GLU A 51 -25.31 5.27 -12.45
C GLU A 51 -24.68 5.92 -11.21
N SER A 52 -24.47 5.17 -10.13
CA SER A 52 -23.78 5.68 -8.95
C SER A 52 -22.37 6.09 -9.32
N SER A 53 -22.07 7.39 -9.21
CA SER A 53 -20.74 7.95 -9.43
C SER A 53 -19.72 7.14 -8.64
N THR A 54 -18.92 6.34 -9.34
CA THR A 54 -17.89 5.52 -8.72
C THR A 54 -16.53 6.06 -9.15
N GLU A 55 -16.29 7.31 -8.74
CA GLU A 55 -14.96 7.91 -8.82
C GLU A 55 -13.94 7.00 -8.15
N HIS A 56 -12.81 6.83 -8.82
CA HIS A 56 -11.73 5.98 -8.36
C HIS A 56 -10.39 6.60 -8.71
N ALA A 57 -9.42 6.42 -7.83
CA ALA A 57 -8.03 6.69 -8.14
C ALA A 57 -7.43 5.47 -8.84
N LEU A 58 -6.69 5.70 -9.92
CA LEU A 58 -6.00 4.67 -10.70
C LEU A 58 -4.49 4.83 -10.52
N PHE A 59 -3.79 3.72 -10.21
CA PHE A 59 -2.34 3.67 -10.11
C PHE A 59 -1.79 2.44 -10.85
N SER A 60 -0.58 2.57 -11.39
CA SER A 60 0.28 1.44 -11.75
C SER A 60 1.14 1.07 -10.54
N LEU A 61 1.60 -0.18 -10.45
CA LEU A 61 2.59 -0.55 -9.45
C LEU A 61 3.89 0.27 -9.59
N ASP A 62 4.21 0.71 -10.82
CA ASP A 62 5.33 1.59 -11.13
C ASP A 62 5.33 2.90 -10.33
N ASP A 63 4.14 3.44 -10.04
CA ASP A 63 3.98 4.68 -9.26
C ASP A 63 4.59 4.54 -7.85
N PHE A 64 4.75 3.31 -7.36
CA PHE A 64 5.28 3.01 -6.04
C PHE A 64 6.72 2.54 -6.04
N LEU A 65 7.38 2.40 -7.18
CA LEU A 65 8.79 2.01 -7.25
C LEU A 65 9.72 3.15 -6.82
N HIS A 66 10.89 2.82 -6.30
CA HIS A 66 11.96 3.83 -6.10
C HIS A 66 12.44 4.39 -7.45
N ASP A 67 12.86 5.66 -7.46
CA ASP A 67 13.45 6.32 -8.64
C ASP A 67 14.66 5.56 -9.22
N ASN A 68 15.37 4.82 -8.38
CA ASN A 68 16.55 4.07 -8.79
C ASN A 68 16.20 2.70 -9.39
N CYS A 69 14.92 2.30 -9.45
CA CYS A 69 14.35 1.01 -9.89
C CYS A 69 14.91 -0.27 -9.22
N LEU A 70 16.04 -0.19 -8.51
CA LEU A 70 16.76 -1.32 -7.91
C LEU A 70 16.30 -1.64 -6.48
N SER A 71 15.63 -0.70 -5.80
CA SER A 71 15.29 -0.81 -4.37
C SER A 71 13.87 -1.29 -4.09
N GLY A 72 13.16 -1.79 -5.11
CA GLY A 72 11.78 -2.27 -5.00
C GLY A 72 10.81 -1.15 -4.60
N ILE A 73 9.77 -1.49 -3.85
CA ILE A 73 8.66 -0.58 -3.54
C ILE A 73 9.06 0.45 -2.48
N ALA A 74 8.83 1.72 -2.75
CA ALA A 74 9.06 2.82 -1.83
C ALA A 74 7.90 3.01 -0.86
N ALA A 75 8.13 2.78 0.43
CA ALA A 75 7.10 2.96 1.46
C ALA A 75 6.62 4.43 1.56
N HIS A 76 7.51 5.41 1.33
CA HIS A 76 7.12 6.82 1.30
C HIS A 76 6.18 7.12 0.13
N ARG A 77 6.37 6.48 -1.04
CA ARG A 77 5.49 6.68 -2.20
C ARG A 77 4.10 6.14 -1.94
N ILE A 78 3.99 4.98 -1.29
CA ILE A 78 2.68 4.46 -0.85
C ILE A 78 1.97 5.50 0.03
N ALA A 79 2.66 6.05 1.04
CA ALA A 79 2.06 7.06 1.90
C ALA A 79 1.69 8.33 1.10
N GLN A 80 2.58 8.83 0.26
CA GLN A 80 2.37 10.04 -0.55
C GLN A 80 1.17 9.92 -1.50
N HIS A 81 1.04 8.80 -2.21
CA HIS A 81 -0.10 8.57 -3.11
C HIS A 81 -1.38 8.32 -2.31
N MET A 82 -1.36 7.42 -1.32
CA MET A 82 -2.55 7.07 -0.54
C MET A 82 -3.06 8.20 0.36
N ASP A 83 -2.20 9.13 0.78
CA ASP A 83 -2.61 10.32 1.52
C ASP A 83 -3.37 11.31 0.62
N LYS A 84 -3.09 11.35 -0.69
CA LYS A 84 -3.74 12.26 -1.64
C LYS A 84 -5.02 11.71 -2.25
N VAL A 85 -5.30 10.41 -2.12
CA VAL A 85 -6.54 9.83 -2.63
C VAL A 85 -7.72 10.40 -1.85
N GLU A 86 -8.67 11.00 -2.56
CA GLU A 86 -9.95 11.43 -1.99
C GLU A 86 -11.05 10.40 -2.24
N SER A 87 -11.07 9.78 -3.42
CA SER A 87 -12.05 8.78 -3.84
C SER A 87 -12.15 7.57 -2.88
N ASP A 88 -13.34 6.98 -2.85
CA ASP A 88 -13.63 5.77 -2.05
C ASP A 88 -13.00 4.52 -2.64
N TRP A 89 -12.68 4.53 -3.93
CA TRP A 89 -12.12 3.39 -4.66
C TRP A 89 -10.69 3.69 -5.12
N VAL A 90 -9.82 2.71 -4.92
CA VAL A 90 -8.42 2.75 -5.37
C VAL A 90 -8.17 1.51 -6.20
N LEU A 91 -7.86 1.69 -7.48
CA LEU A 91 -7.44 0.62 -8.38
C LEU A 91 -5.93 0.69 -8.57
N ILE A 92 -5.26 -0.44 -8.36
CA ILE A 92 -3.82 -0.58 -8.58
C ILE A 92 -3.60 -1.75 -9.53
N ASP A 93 -2.94 -1.48 -10.65
CA ASP A 93 -2.59 -2.49 -11.63
C ASP A 93 -1.17 -3.01 -11.36
N PHE A 94 -1.03 -4.31 -11.10
CA PHE A 94 0.27 -4.96 -10.91
C PHE A 94 0.97 -5.29 -12.23
N GLY A 95 0.30 -5.15 -13.38
CA GLY A 95 0.89 -5.45 -14.68
C GLY A 95 1.56 -6.82 -14.70
N GLN A 96 2.78 -6.88 -15.23
CA GLN A 96 3.62 -8.09 -15.31
C GLN A 96 4.86 -7.99 -14.42
N HIS A 97 4.80 -7.22 -13.33
CA HIS A 97 5.94 -7.07 -12.43
C HIS A 97 6.31 -8.38 -11.74
N ASP A 98 7.59 -8.51 -11.40
CA ASP A 98 8.08 -9.67 -10.67
C ASP A 98 7.33 -9.89 -9.35
N SER A 99 7.13 -11.15 -9.03
CA SER A 99 6.40 -11.58 -7.84
C SER A 99 6.99 -10.99 -6.56
N THR A 100 8.32 -10.81 -6.48
CA THR A 100 8.95 -10.26 -5.27
C THR A 100 8.55 -8.80 -5.03
N ILE A 101 8.46 -8.01 -6.10
CA ILE A 101 8.03 -6.59 -6.07
C ILE A 101 6.56 -6.51 -5.66
N CYS A 102 5.70 -7.31 -6.30
CA CYS A 102 4.29 -7.39 -5.95
C CYS A 102 4.09 -7.74 -4.47
N MET A 103 4.82 -8.75 -3.97
CA MET A 103 4.73 -9.19 -2.58
C MET A 103 5.26 -8.15 -1.59
N ASP A 104 6.31 -7.41 -1.96
CA ASP A 104 6.84 -6.30 -1.17
C ASP A 104 5.81 -5.16 -1.07
N PHE A 105 5.13 -4.83 -2.17
CA PHE A 105 4.02 -3.88 -2.17
C PHE A 105 2.91 -4.31 -1.21
N ILE A 106 2.42 -5.55 -1.32
CA ILE A 106 1.33 -6.08 -0.47
C ILE A 106 1.65 -5.89 1.01
N ARG A 107 2.88 -6.22 1.43
CA ARG A 107 3.32 -6.07 2.81
C ARG A 107 3.38 -4.60 3.23
N LYS A 108 3.88 -3.72 2.37
CA LYS A 108 4.03 -2.29 2.68
C LYS A 108 2.69 -1.56 2.72
N ILE A 109 1.75 -1.87 1.82
CA ILE A 109 0.41 -1.27 1.86
C ILE A 109 -0.41 -1.77 3.06
N ALA A 110 -0.26 -3.04 3.45
CA ALA A 110 -0.88 -3.56 4.67
C ALA A 110 -0.33 -2.87 5.93
N ARG A 111 1.00 -2.65 6.00
CA ARG A 111 1.62 -1.87 7.08
C ARG A 111 1.13 -0.43 7.10
N TYR A 112 0.99 0.21 5.94
CA TYR A 112 0.40 1.53 5.83
C TYR A 112 -1.05 1.55 6.34
N ASN A 113 -1.89 0.57 5.98
CA ASN A 113 -3.26 0.45 6.49
C ASN A 113 -3.34 0.27 8.03
N TYR A 114 -2.35 -0.44 8.60
CA TYR A 114 -2.25 -0.59 10.05
C TYR A 114 -1.94 0.76 10.72
N LEU A 115 -1.03 1.54 10.16
CA LEU A 115 -0.56 2.80 10.73
C LEU A 115 -1.46 4.01 10.43
N SER A 116 -2.08 4.07 9.25
CA SER A 116 -2.93 5.16 8.77
C SER A 116 -4.37 4.68 8.61
N VAL A 117 -5.31 5.43 9.19
CA VAL A 117 -6.75 5.14 9.06
C VAL A 117 -7.31 5.53 7.68
N ARG A 118 -6.56 6.26 6.85
CA ARG A 118 -7.05 6.76 5.55
C ARG A 118 -7.45 5.61 4.63
N LEU A 119 -6.65 4.54 4.54
CA LEU A 119 -6.97 3.43 3.66
C LEU A 119 -8.18 2.59 4.16
N ARG A 120 -8.44 2.57 5.47
CA ARG A 120 -9.52 1.76 6.09
C ARG A 120 -10.92 2.16 5.64
N LYS A 121 -11.09 3.42 5.19
CA LYS A 121 -12.36 3.94 4.67
C LYS A 121 -12.56 3.67 3.17
N ARG A 122 -11.55 3.13 2.49
CA ARG A 122 -11.54 2.96 1.03
C ARG A 122 -11.67 1.50 0.63
N ASN A 123 -12.07 1.24 -0.60
CA ASN A 123 -12.05 -0.06 -1.25
C ASN A 123 -10.81 -0.14 -2.14
N LEU A 124 -10.02 -1.18 -1.95
CA LEU A 124 -8.79 -1.42 -2.70
C LEU A 124 -9.07 -2.49 -3.76
N VAL A 125 -8.71 -2.22 -5.01
CA VAL A 125 -8.86 -3.14 -6.14
C VAL A 125 -7.49 -3.36 -6.74
N ILE A 126 -7.07 -4.62 -6.78
CA ILE A 126 -5.73 -5.02 -7.19
C ILE A 126 -5.87 -5.91 -8.42
N ARG A 127 -5.48 -5.40 -9.58
CA ARG A 127 -5.50 -6.16 -10.83
C ARG A 127 -4.19 -6.91 -10.97
N VAL A 128 -4.26 -8.22 -11.19
CA VAL A 128 -3.11 -9.11 -11.20
C VAL A 128 -3.22 -10.15 -12.32
N PRO A 129 -2.10 -10.69 -12.83
CA PRO A 129 -2.14 -11.82 -13.74
C PRO A 129 -2.87 -13.01 -13.11
N ALA A 130 -3.75 -13.67 -13.87
CA ALA A 130 -4.60 -14.75 -13.37
C ALA A 130 -3.81 -15.87 -12.68
N MET A 131 -2.63 -16.21 -13.21
CA MET A 131 -1.74 -17.23 -12.63
C MET A 131 -1.28 -16.92 -11.19
N TYR A 132 -1.26 -15.65 -10.79
CA TYR A 132 -0.85 -15.22 -9.44
C TYR A 132 -2.03 -14.87 -8.53
N LEU A 133 -3.27 -14.97 -9.02
CA LEU A 133 -4.47 -14.57 -8.30
C LEU A 133 -4.55 -15.21 -6.91
N GLY A 134 -4.38 -16.53 -6.83
CA GLY A 134 -4.42 -17.26 -5.56
C GLY A 134 -3.27 -16.88 -4.62
N ILE A 135 -2.05 -16.73 -5.15
CA ILE A 135 -0.85 -16.41 -4.38
C ILE A 135 -0.97 -15.01 -3.75
N TYR A 136 -1.35 -14.01 -4.54
CA TYR A 136 -1.51 -12.65 -4.05
C TYR A 136 -2.70 -12.53 -3.11
N SER A 137 -3.82 -13.20 -3.38
CA SER A 137 -4.98 -13.20 -2.48
C SER A 137 -4.65 -13.79 -1.11
N ARG A 138 -3.94 -14.91 -1.07
CA ARG A 138 -3.44 -15.48 0.20
C ARG A 138 -2.53 -14.48 0.92
N THR A 139 -1.64 -13.83 0.19
CA THR A 139 -0.69 -12.86 0.77
C THR A 139 -1.39 -11.62 1.31
N PHE A 140 -2.39 -11.10 0.59
CA PHE A 140 -3.25 -10.02 1.06
C PHE A 140 -3.95 -10.42 2.35
N ASN A 141 -4.56 -11.61 2.38
CA ASN A 141 -5.24 -12.10 3.58
C ASN A 141 -4.28 -12.22 4.76
N THR A 142 -3.10 -12.84 4.56
CA THR A 142 -2.07 -12.91 5.60
C THR A 142 -1.61 -11.51 6.03
N SER A 143 -1.37 -10.59 5.11
CA SER A 143 -0.80 -9.28 5.45
C SER A 143 -1.80 -8.34 6.14
N PHE A 144 -3.08 -8.38 5.76
CA PHE A 144 -4.12 -7.51 6.32
C PHE A 144 -4.79 -8.10 7.57
N ASN A 145 -4.91 -9.42 7.67
CA ASN A 145 -5.65 -10.07 8.76
C ASN A 145 -4.76 -10.79 9.79
N ASN A 146 -3.53 -11.19 9.42
CA ASN A 146 -2.59 -11.66 10.41
C ASN A 146 -1.73 -10.48 10.86
N LEU A 147 -2.11 -9.88 12.00
CA LEU A 147 -1.14 -9.13 12.78
C LEU A 147 0.02 -10.10 13.11
N PRO A 148 1.29 -9.67 13.04
CA PRO A 148 2.37 -10.52 13.52
C PRO A 148 2.06 -10.90 14.97
N ALA A 149 1.79 -12.18 15.20
CA ALA A 149 1.76 -12.76 16.53
C ALA A 149 3.20 -12.71 17.06
N SER A 150 3.59 -11.58 17.64
CA SER A 150 4.82 -11.47 18.40
C SER A 150 4.49 -10.85 19.75
N THR A 151 4.79 -11.61 20.80
CA THR A 151 4.70 -11.34 22.24
C THR A 151 5.51 -10.12 22.73
N THR A 152 5.75 -9.12 21.87
CA THR A 152 6.55 -7.91 22.11
C THR A 152 5.93 -6.67 21.46
N ALA A 153 4.60 -6.54 21.56
CA ALA A 153 3.82 -5.51 20.85
C ALA A 153 4.15 -4.05 21.23
N SER A 154 4.74 -3.77 22.41
CA SER A 154 5.04 -2.38 22.82
C SER A 154 6.37 -1.84 22.29
N ALA A 155 7.39 -2.68 22.09
CA ALA A 155 8.72 -2.23 21.69
C ALA A 155 8.82 -1.91 20.18
N ARG A 156 7.99 -2.57 19.35
CA ARG A 156 7.98 -2.39 17.89
C ARG A 156 7.20 -1.17 17.42
N SER A 157 6.18 -0.69 18.14
CA SER A 157 5.41 0.49 17.73
C SER A 157 6.29 1.76 17.70
N VAL A 158 7.18 1.90 18.68
CA VAL A 158 8.18 2.99 18.74
C VAL A 158 9.21 2.85 17.62
N GLN A 159 9.66 1.63 17.31
CA GLN A 159 10.62 1.39 16.22
C GLN A 159 10.00 1.61 14.82
N ILE A 160 8.74 1.21 14.62
CA ILE A 160 8.02 1.40 13.35
C ILE A 160 7.63 2.88 13.17
N GLY A 161 7.21 3.55 14.25
CA GLY A 161 7.01 5.00 14.27
C GLY A 161 8.30 5.77 13.99
N ARG A 162 9.43 5.33 14.55
CA ARG A 162 10.77 5.86 14.21
C ARG A 162 11.13 5.60 12.74
N LEU A 163 10.81 4.43 12.19
CA LEU A 163 11.07 4.14 10.78
C LEU A 163 10.27 5.08 9.87
N PHE A 164 9.00 5.33 10.16
CA PHE A 164 8.18 6.29 9.40
C PHE A 164 8.59 7.75 9.63
N MET A 165 9.07 8.12 10.83
CA MET A 165 9.67 9.42 11.09
C MET A 165 10.93 9.60 10.25
N VAL A 166 11.79 8.58 10.17
CA VAL A 166 12.97 8.57 9.30
C VAL A 166 12.57 8.69 7.84
N ILE A 167 11.54 7.95 7.39
CA ILE A 167 11.03 8.01 6.01
C ILE A 167 10.44 9.39 5.69
N ARG A 168 9.70 10.02 6.63
CA ARG A 168 9.22 11.40 6.46
C ARG A 168 10.36 12.41 6.45
N LEU A 169 11.36 12.22 7.31
CA LEU A 169 12.55 13.06 7.34
C LEU A 169 13.31 12.95 6.02
N GLU A 170 13.46 11.73 5.49
CA GLU A 170 14.11 11.44 4.23
C GLU A 170 13.35 12.05 3.05
N SER A 171 12.01 11.99 3.06
CA SER A 171 11.17 12.67 2.07
C SER A 171 11.32 14.21 2.12
N VAL A 172 11.37 14.81 3.31
CA VAL A 172 11.62 16.24 3.48
C VAL A 172 13.05 16.61 3.06
N LEU A 173 14.03 15.77 3.41
CA LEU A 173 15.44 15.98 3.06
C LEU A 173 15.67 15.90 1.54
N MET A 174 15.02 14.98 0.85
CA MET A 174 15.06 14.86 -0.61
C MET A 174 14.39 16.06 -1.30
N SER A 175 13.42 16.70 -0.65
CA SER A 175 12.72 17.88 -1.20
C SER A 175 13.49 19.21 -1.06
N ILE A 176 14.65 19.22 -0.38
CA ILE A 176 15.44 20.44 -0.16
C ILE A 176 16.82 20.28 -0.84
N PRO A 177 16.99 20.75 -2.09
CA PRO A 177 18.22 20.54 -2.86
C PRO A 177 19.43 21.36 -2.38
N LEU A 178 19.32 22.16 -1.30
CA LEU A 178 20.33 23.16 -0.92
C LEU A 178 21.05 22.92 0.43
N LEU A 179 20.74 21.85 1.18
CA LEU A 179 21.24 21.70 2.56
C LEU A 179 22.04 20.42 2.87
N ALA A 180 22.42 19.64 1.86
CA ALA A 180 23.22 18.41 2.05
C ALA A 180 24.59 18.67 2.74
N GLY A 181 25.19 19.84 2.51
CA GLY A 181 26.50 20.21 3.08
C GLY A 181 26.46 20.55 4.58
N VAL A 182 25.39 21.20 5.04
CA VAL A 182 25.27 21.65 6.44
C VAL A 182 24.84 20.49 7.35
N LEU A 183 23.95 19.61 6.86
CA LEU A 183 23.44 18.45 7.61
C LEU A 183 24.51 17.40 7.93
N ARG A 184 25.52 17.21 7.07
CA ARG A 184 26.66 16.31 7.38
C ARG A 184 27.47 16.79 8.59
N ARG A 185 27.55 18.11 8.81
CA ARG A 185 28.26 18.67 9.98
C ARG A 185 27.42 18.51 11.24
N VAL A 186 26.11 18.77 11.17
CA VAL A 186 25.20 18.61 12.31
C VAL A 186 25.14 17.15 12.78
N ARG A 187 25.11 16.18 11.86
CA ARG A 187 25.11 14.74 12.21
C ARG A 187 26.36 14.32 13.00
N HIS A 188 27.54 14.86 12.65
CA HIS A 188 28.78 14.57 13.39
C HIS A 188 28.83 15.23 14.76
N VAL A 189 28.25 16.43 14.90
CA VAL A 189 28.16 17.14 16.20
C VAL A 189 27.20 16.40 17.13
N VAL A 190 26.02 16.01 16.65
CA VAL A 190 25.03 15.26 17.44
C VAL A 190 25.60 13.92 17.89
N LEU A 191 26.28 13.17 17.01
CA LEU A 191 26.91 11.90 17.39
C LEU A 191 28.06 12.06 18.40
N ARG A 192 28.80 13.18 18.38
CA ARG A 192 29.82 13.48 19.40
C ARG A 192 29.20 13.79 20.76
N VAL A 193 28.11 14.55 20.79
CA VAL A 193 27.42 14.88 22.05
C VAL A 193 26.78 13.63 22.65
N PHE A 194 26.11 12.81 21.84
CA PHE A 194 25.51 11.54 22.30
C PHE A 194 26.55 10.53 22.82
N ARG A 195 27.73 10.43 22.19
CA ARG A 195 28.82 9.58 22.72
C ARG A 195 29.44 10.10 24.01
N ARG A 196 29.33 11.40 24.29
CA ARG A 196 29.83 12.00 25.55
C ARG A 196 28.88 11.73 26.71
N VAL A 197 27.57 11.82 26.46
CA VAL A 197 26.53 11.54 27.47
C VAL A 197 26.43 10.04 27.78
N ALA A 198 26.64 9.17 26.80
CA ALA A 198 26.65 7.72 27.01
C ALA A 198 27.90 7.17 27.73
N ARG A 199 28.90 8.02 28.04
CA ARG A 199 30.11 7.65 28.80
C ARG A 199 30.13 8.22 30.22
N SER A 200 29.11 8.98 30.62
CA SER A 200 28.99 9.58 31.96
C SER A 200 27.90 8.93 32.82
N HIS A 201 27.50 7.70 32.50
CA HIS A 201 26.57 6.88 33.26
C HIS A 201 27.15 5.49 33.47
#